data_AF-A0A7V2W8X8-F1
#
_entry.id   AF-A0A7V2W8X8-F1
#
_cell.length_a   1.000
_cell.length_b   1.000
_cell.length_c   1.000
_cell.angle_alpha   90.00
_cell.angle_beta   90.00
_cell.angle_gamma   90.00
#
_symmetry.space_group_name_H-M   'P 1'
#
loop_
_entity.id
_entity.type
_entity.pdbx_description
1 polymer ?
#
loop_
_entity_poly.entity_id
_entity_poly.type
_entity_poly.pdbx_seq_one_letter_code
_entity_poly.pdbx_strand_id
1 'polypeptide(L)'
;MDGCPVLVLASASPRRKELLRQIGLCFRQEPAEIDETPRHDERPADYVARLARGKAQAVVGRSQGLPVLGADTAVVIDDCILGKPRDAAEAADML
;
A
#
# COMPACT_ATOMS: atom_id res chain seq x y z
N MET A 1 13.72 -13.59 16.47
CA MET A 1 14.27 -12.25 16.21
C MET A 1 13.40 -11.27 16.98
N ASP A 2 13.72 -11.06 18.25
CA ASP A 2 12.93 -10.23 19.14
C ASP A 2 13.68 -8.91 19.35
N GLY A 3 13.65 -8.08 18.31
CA GLY A 3 14.16 -6.72 18.33
C GLY A 3 13.02 -5.72 18.50
N CYS A 4 13.30 -4.58 19.13
CA CYS A 4 12.38 -3.45 19.15
C CYS A 4 12.04 -3.05 17.69
N PRO A 5 10.75 -2.81 17.34
CA PRO A 5 10.38 -2.44 15.98
C PRO A 5 11.07 -1.14 15.57
N VAL A 6 11.73 -1.15 14.41
CA VAL A 6 12.44 0.02 13.88
C VAL A 6 11.58 0.87 12.95
N LEU A 7 10.40 0.36 12.56
CA LEU A 7 9.44 1.05 11.69
C LEU A 7 8.01 0.55 11.94
N VAL A 8 7.04 1.34 11.47
CA VAL A 8 5.61 0.97 11.38
C VAL A 8 5.21 0.77 9.93
N LEU A 9 4.67 -0.41 9.59
CA LEU A 9 4.11 -0.72 8.28
C LEU A 9 2.65 -0.29 8.22
N ALA A 10 2.35 0.75 7.43
CA ALA A 10 1.01 1.28 7.21
C ALA A 10 0.20 0.46 6.18
N SER A 11 0.19 -0.87 6.31
CA SER A 11 -0.46 -1.75 5.33
C SER A 11 -0.94 -3.05 5.95
N ALA A 12 -2.15 -3.49 5.59
CA ALA A 12 -2.67 -4.83 5.91
C ALA A 12 -2.13 -5.94 4.98
N SER A 13 -1.38 -5.60 3.91
CA SER A 13 -0.97 -6.56 2.88
C SER A 13 -0.06 -7.67 3.43
N PRO A 14 -0.45 -8.95 3.32
CA PRO A 14 0.41 -10.08 3.70
C PRO A 14 1.72 -10.12 2.91
N ARG A 15 1.68 -9.76 1.62
CA ARG A 15 2.86 -9.73 0.74
C ARG A 15 3.88 -8.68 1.21
N ARG A 16 3.45 -7.47 1.59
CA ARG A 16 4.37 -6.43 2.08
C ARG A 16 5.02 -6.80 3.42
N LYS A 17 4.24 -7.43 4.30
CA LYS A 17 4.74 -8.00 5.56
C LYS A 17 5.85 -9.02 5.32
N GLU A 18 5.63 -9.91 4.35
CA GLU A 18 6.61 -10.94 3.99
C GLU A 18 7.89 -10.32 3.39
N LEU A 19 7.76 -9.35 2.48
CA LEU A 19 8.93 -8.66 1.91
C LEU A 19 9.82 -8.00 2.98
N LEU A 20 9.22 -7.34 3.97
CA LEU A 20 10.00 -6.73 5.07
C LEU A 20 10.67 -7.79 5.96
N ARG A 21 10.02 -8.93 6.18
CA ARG A 21 10.60 -10.05 6.93
C ARG A 21 11.77 -10.69 6.20
N GLN A 22 11.68 -10.83 4.88
CA GLN A 22 12.75 -11.39 4.04
C GLN A 22 14.05 -10.59 4.12
N ILE A 23 13.95 -9.27 4.30
CA ILE A 23 15.11 -8.39 4.51
C ILE A 23 15.48 -8.21 5.99
N GLY A 24 14.88 -8.99 6.89
CA GLY A 24 15.24 -9.03 8.31
C GLY A 24 14.77 -7.85 9.15
N LEU A 25 13.78 -7.07 8.70
CA LEU A 25 13.28 -5.92 9.47
C LEU A 25 12.28 -6.34 10.55
N CYS A 26 12.49 -5.82 11.77
CA CYS A 26 11.48 -5.82 12.83
C CYS A 26 10.58 -4.58 12.67
N PHE A 27 9.27 -4.80 12.57
CA PHE A 27 8.30 -3.72 12.37
C PHE A 27 7.00 -4.01 13.11
N ARG A 28 6.27 -2.95 13.44
CA ARG A 28 4.87 -3.02 13.89
C ARG A 28 3.94 -2.80 12.69
N GLN A 29 2.86 -3.56 12.61
CA GLN A 29 1.88 -3.42 11.52
C GLN A 29 0.70 -2.59 12.00
N GLU A 30 0.35 -1.55 11.27
CA GLU A 30 -0.76 -0.64 11.58
C GLU A 30 -1.50 -0.30 10.28
N PRO A 31 -2.55 -1.03 9.90
CA PRO A 31 -3.30 -0.75 8.68
C PRO A 31 -3.83 0.69 8.66
N ALA A 32 -3.69 1.35 7.51
CA ALA A 32 -4.29 2.65 7.26
C ALA A 32 -5.64 2.48 6.56
N GLU A 33 -6.64 3.22 7.01
CA GLU A 33 -7.92 3.37 6.33
C GLU A 33 -7.93 4.75 5.67
N ILE A 34 -7.90 4.78 4.34
CA ILE A 34 -7.96 6.01 3.54
C ILE A 34 -8.91 5.80 2.35
N ASP A 35 -9.38 6.90 1.78
CA ASP A 35 -10.11 6.86 0.51
C ASP A 35 -9.14 6.56 -0.64
N GLU A 36 -9.32 5.40 -1.25
CA GLU A 36 -8.53 4.89 -2.38
C GLU A 36 -9.17 5.22 -3.73
N THR A 37 -10.24 6.03 -3.78
CA THR A 37 -10.86 6.43 -5.04
C THR A 37 -9.87 7.28 -5.86
N PRO A 38 -9.62 6.95 -7.15
CA PRO A 38 -8.87 7.81 -8.05
C PRO A 38 -9.53 9.18 -8.18
N ARG A 39 -8.72 10.25 -8.19
CA ARG A 39 -9.25 11.60 -8.44
C ARG A 39 -9.47 11.82 -9.94
N HIS A 40 -10.28 12.81 -10.29
CA HIS A 40 -10.46 13.22 -11.67
C HIS A 40 -9.12 13.61 -12.29
N ASP A 41 -8.84 13.11 -13.50
CA ASP A 41 -7.60 13.30 -14.26
C ASP A 41 -6.31 12.92 -13.50
N GLU A 42 -6.41 12.06 -12.49
CA GLU A 42 -5.24 11.60 -11.75
C GLU A 42 -4.49 10.53 -12.52
N ARG A 43 -3.25 10.84 -12.91
CA ARG A 43 -2.40 9.87 -13.59
C ARG A 43 -2.06 8.69 -12.67
N PRO A 44 -1.88 7.47 -13.20
CA PRO A 44 -1.62 6.29 -12.38
C PRO A 44 -0.43 6.42 -11.42
N ALA A 45 0.66 7.07 -11.85
CA ALA A 45 1.83 7.32 -11.01
C ALA A 45 1.52 8.27 -9.84
N ASP A 46 0.73 9.32 -10.09
CA ASP A 46 0.34 10.30 -9.08
C ASP A 46 -0.64 9.66 -8.08
N TYR A 47 -1.54 8.81 -8.58
CA TYR A 47 -2.47 8.00 -7.78
C TYR A 47 -1.73 7.12 -6.77
N VAL A 48 -0.81 6.25 -7.22
CA VAL A 48 -0.09 5.33 -6.30
C VAL A 48 0.80 6.11 -5.32
N ALA A 49 1.43 7.21 -5.75
CA ALA A 49 2.24 8.05 -4.89
C ALA A 49 1.39 8.73 -3.80
N ARG A 50 0.22 9.26 -4.18
CA ARG A 50 -0.75 9.86 -3.25
C ARG A 50 -1.22 8.83 -2.22
N LEU A 51 -1.63 7.64 -2.66
CA LEU A 51 -2.12 6.60 -1.75
C LEU A 51 -1.03 6.11 -0.81
N ALA A 52 0.18 5.84 -1.31
CA ALA A 52 1.31 5.43 -0.47
C ALA A 52 1.61 6.47 0.62
N ARG A 53 1.64 7.75 0.24
CA ARG A 53 1.84 8.86 1.18
C ARG A 53 0.68 9.00 2.17
N GLY A 54 -0.56 8.93 1.69
CA GLY A 54 -1.76 9.01 2.52
C GLY A 54 -1.81 7.91 3.58
N LYS A 55 -1.47 6.67 3.21
CA LYS A 55 -1.38 5.54 4.14
C LYS A 55 -0.38 5.80 5.26
N ALA A 56 0.81 6.29 4.93
CA ALA A 56 1.82 6.64 5.95
C ALA A 56 1.34 7.79 6.86
N GLN A 57 0.75 8.84 6.28
CA GLN A 57 0.24 10.01 7.01
C GLN A 57 -0.90 9.67 7.97
N ALA A 58 -1.79 8.74 7.59
CA ALA A 58 -2.90 8.30 8.45
C ALA A 58 -2.43 7.59 9.73
N VAL A 59 -1.21 7.04 9.73
CA VAL A 59 -0.67 6.23 10.83
C VAL A 59 0.39 6.98 11.63
N VAL A 60 1.01 8.03 11.09
CA VAL A 60 2.14 8.74 11.72
C VAL A 60 1.88 9.21 13.14
N GLY A 61 0.65 9.67 13.46
CA GLY A 61 0.28 10.10 14.81
C GLY A 61 0.26 8.97 15.85
N ARG A 62 0.13 7.71 15.40
CA ARG A 62 0.13 6.49 16.25
C ARG A 62 1.46 5.75 16.20
N SER A 63 2.47 6.32 15.55
CA SER A 63 3.78 5.67 15.30
C SER A 63 4.67 5.56 16.55
N GLN A 64 4.39 6.36 17.58
CA GLN A 64 5.23 6.49 18.78
C GLN A 64 6.67 6.94 18.45
N GLY A 65 6.83 7.79 17.43
CA GLY A 65 8.12 8.34 17.02
C GLY A 65 8.90 7.45 16.03
N LEU A 66 8.37 6.27 15.69
CA LEU A 66 8.97 5.41 14.68
C LEU A 66 8.68 5.91 13.25
N PRO A 67 9.61 5.69 12.30
CA PRO A 67 9.33 5.90 10.87
C PRO A 67 8.11 5.08 10.41
N VAL A 68 7.31 5.64 9.51
CA VAL A 68 6.13 4.96 8.94
C VAL A 68 6.32 4.69 7.45
N LEU A 69 6.13 3.44 7.06
CA LEU A 69 6.21 2.99 5.67
C LEU A 69 4.80 2.77 5.11
N GLY A 70 4.40 3.62 4.18
CA GLY A 70 3.22 3.43 3.32
C GLY A 70 3.64 2.98 1.93
N ALA A 71 2.81 2.16 1.29
CA ALA A 71 3.06 1.69 -0.07
C ALA A 71 1.74 1.40 -0.78
N ASP A 72 1.71 1.66 -2.08
CA ASP A 72 0.59 1.37 -2.96
C ASP A 72 1.07 0.76 -4.29
N THR A 73 0.17 0.13 -5.03
CA THR A 73 0.51 -0.58 -6.27
C THR A 73 -0.73 -0.63 -7.15
N ALA A 74 -0.60 -0.20 -8.39
CA ALA A 74 -1.63 -0.28 -9.41
C ALA A 74 -1.10 -1.09 -10.61
N VAL A 75 -2.00 -1.79 -11.30
CA VAL A 75 -1.74 -2.38 -12.62
C VAL A 75 -2.28 -1.40 -13.66
N VAL A 76 -1.51 -1.13 -14.71
CA VAL A 76 -1.83 -0.10 -15.70
C VAL A 76 -1.63 -0.66 -17.10
N ILE A 77 -2.62 -0.44 -17.97
CA ILE A 77 -2.54 -0.71 -19.42
C ILE A 77 -3.05 0.55 -20.13
N ASP A 78 -2.28 1.08 -21.09
CA ASP A 78 -2.64 2.29 -21.86
C ASP A 78 -3.15 3.45 -20.97
N ASP A 79 -2.38 3.76 -19.91
CA ASP A 79 -2.69 4.76 -18.87
C ASP A 79 -3.99 4.53 -18.07
N CYS A 80 -4.68 3.41 -18.27
CA CYS A 80 -5.85 3.01 -17.51
C CYS A 80 -5.45 2.14 -16.31
N ILE A 81 -5.86 2.54 -15.11
CA ILE A 81 -5.70 1.71 -13.90
C ILE A 81 -6.67 0.54 -13.97
N LEU A 82 -6.14 -0.69 -13.95
CA LEU A 82 -6.94 -1.89 -13.80
C LEU A 82 -7.27 -2.11 -12.32
N GLY A 83 -8.56 -2.09 -12.01
CA GLY A 83 -9.08 -2.44 -10.69
C GLY A 83 -9.08 -3.95 -10.45
N LYS A 84 -9.79 -4.38 -9.39
CA LYS A 84 -10.11 -5.79 -9.23
C LYS A 84 -11.17 -6.17 -10.26
N PRO A 85 -11.03 -7.32 -10.95
CA PRO A 85 -12.11 -7.80 -11.81
C PRO A 85 -13.36 -8.07 -10.95
N ARG A 86 -14.52 -7.76 -11.52
CA ARG A 86 -15.84 -7.99 -10.92
C ARG A 86 -16.20 -9.46 -10.94
N ASP A 87 -15.76 -10.18 -11.97
CA ASP A 87 -16.02 -11.61 -12.17
C ASP A 87 -14.88 -12.32 -12.92
N ALA A 88 -15.02 -13.64 -13.11
CA ALA A 88 -14.02 -14.46 -13.76
C ALA A 88 -13.88 -14.18 -15.27
N ALA A 89 -14.93 -13.67 -15.92
CA ALA A 89 -14.88 -13.31 -17.34
C ALA A 89 -14.05 -12.04 -17.52
N GLU A 90 -14.33 -11.01 -16.72
CA GLU A 90 -13.53 -9.79 -16.71
C GLU A 90 -12.09 -10.06 -16.27
N ALA A 91 -11.87 -11.00 -15.33
CA ALA A 91 -10.52 -11.42 -14.96
C ALA A 91 -9.77 -12.07 -16.14
N ALA A 92 -10.46 -12.83 -16.99
CA ALA A 92 -9.88 -13.44 -18.19
C ALA A 92 -9.58 -12.39 -19.28
N ASP A 93 -10.44 -11.38 -19.42
CA ASP A 93 -10.22 -10.25 -20.33
C ASP A 93 -9.04 -9.36 -19.89
N MET A 94 -8.64 -9.41 -18.61
CA MET A 94 -7.49 -8.68 -18.06
C MET A 94 -6.13 -9.40 -18.22
N LEU A 95 -6.08 -10.64 -18.75
CA LEU A 95 -4.85 -11.44 -18.97
C LEU A 95 -4.23 -11.24 -20.36
#